data_AF-A0A328WSY7-F1
#
_entry.id   AF-A0A328WSY7-F1
#
_cell.length_a   1.000
_cell.length_b   1.000
_cell.length_c   1.000
_cell.angle_alpha   90.00
_cell.angle_beta   90.00
_cell.angle_gamma   90.00
#
_symmetry.space_group_name_H-M   'P 1'
#
loop_
_entity.id
_entity.type
_entity.pdbx_description
1 polymer ?
#
loop_
_entity_poly.entity_id
_entity_poly.type
_entity_poly.pdbx_seq_one_letter_code
_entity_poly.pdbx_strand_id
1 'polypeptide(L)'
;MEKVRYLLEKNDDTSSDYFVKIQVADYNELFFTIADLLKVILMVMESEENNASKYVIDPKTNLKTLVEIVLQLLPFYEATILDEVILKKEKKL
;
A
#
# COMPACT_ATOMS: atom_id res chain seq x y z
N MET A 1 -10.61 9.81 17.36
CA MET A 1 -9.96 9.20 16.18
C MET A 1 -10.81 9.55 14.99
N GLU A 2 -10.31 10.43 14.13
CA GLU A 2 -11.04 10.89 12.95
C GLU A 2 -11.11 9.75 11.94
N LYS A 3 -12.31 9.44 11.46
CA LYS A 3 -12.55 8.31 10.56
C LYS A 3 -12.11 8.74 9.17
N VAL A 4 -10.87 8.43 8.79
CA VAL A 4 -10.35 8.68 7.44
C VAL A 4 -11.21 7.90 6.45
N ARG A 5 -12.01 8.61 5.65
CA ARG A 5 -12.81 8.03 4.57
C ARG A 5 -11.99 8.09 3.30
N TYR A 6 -11.39 6.98 2.92
CA TYR A 6 -10.83 6.82 1.58
C TYR A 6 -11.99 6.73 0.59
N LEU A 7 -12.25 7.83 -0.14
CA LEU A 7 -13.22 7.85 -1.24
C LEU A 7 -12.51 7.28 -2.47
N LEU A 8 -13.10 6.24 -3.06
CA LEU A 8 -12.70 5.75 -4.37
C LEU A 8 -13.20 6.74 -5.41
N GLU A 9 -12.28 7.34 -6.13
CA GLU A 9 -12.57 8.26 -7.22
C GLU A 9 -12.45 7.50 -8.55
N LYS A 10 -13.34 7.80 -9.49
CA LYS A 10 -13.35 7.19 -10.83
C LYS A 10 -12.32 7.95 -11.67
N ASN A 11 -11.42 7.22 -12.33
CA ASN A 11 -10.30 7.82 -13.09
C ASN A 11 -10.80 8.61 -14.31
N ASP A 12 -11.82 8.11 -15.01
CA ASP A 12 -12.56 8.79 -16.09
C ASP A 12 -13.91 8.10 -16.31
N ASP A 13 -14.87 8.76 -16.98
CA ASP A 13 -16.21 8.19 -17.16
C ASP A 13 -16.26 6.88 -17.96
N THR A 14 -15.16 6.56 -18.66
CA THR A 14 -15.00 5.38 -19.52
C THR A 14 -14.07 4.29 -18.96
N SER A 15 -13.29 4.57 -17.91
CA SER A 15 -12.38 3.57 -17.32
C SER A 15 -13.05 2.77 -16.22
N SER A 16 -12.87 1.45 -16.20
CA SER A 16 -13.31 0.56 -15.11
C SER A 16 -12.53 0.75 -13.81
N ASP A 17 -11.52 1.62 -13.83
CA ASP A 17 -10.49 1.66 -12.81
C ASP A 17 -10.83 2.73 -11.77
N TYR A 18 -10.84 2.31 -10.51
CA TYR A 18 -11.02 3.17 -9.35
C TYR A 18 -9.65 3.45 -8.74
N PHE A 19 -9.38 4.70 -8.39
CA PHE A 19 -8.16 5.06 -7.68
C PHE A 19 -8.46 5.46 -6.24
N VAL A 20 -7.49 5.23 -5.37
CA VAL A 20 -7.53 5.65 -3.97
C VAL A 20 -6.38 6.63 -3.73
N LYS A 21 -6.71 7.81 -3.22
CA LYS A 21 -5.71 8.80 -2.83
C LYS A 21 -5.31 8.57 -1.39
N ILE A 22 -4.07 8.11 -1.18
CA ILE A 22 -3.49 7.91 0.15
C ILE A 22 -2.60 9.12 0.44
N GLN A 23 -2.92 9.86 1.49
CA GLN A 23 -2.12 10.99 1.96
C GLN A 23 -1.15 10.50 3.02
N VAL A 24 0.13 10.81 2.83
CA VAL A 24 1.21 10.52 3.77
C VAL A 24 2.06 11.78 3.92
N ALA A 25 2.52 12.07 5.13
CA ALA A 25 3.33 13.25 5.43
C ALA A 25 4.80 13.08 5.01
N ASP A 26 5.33 11.86 5.12
CA ASP A 26 6.70 11.54 4.73
C ASP A 26 6.86 10.07 4.30
N TYR A 27 8.07 9.71 3.85
CA TYR A 27 8.37 8.35 3.41
C TYR A 27 8.32 7.32 4.57
N ASN A 28 8.58 7.72 5.81
CA ASN A 28 8.45 6.78 6.94
C ASN A 28 6.98 6.41 7.13
N GLU A 29 6.07 7.39 7.08
CA GLU A 29 4.63 7.14 7.13
C GLU A 29 4.15 6.29 5.95
N LEU A 30 4.70 6.51 4.74
CA LEU A 30 4.47 5.62 3.60
C LEU A 30 4.92 4.19 3.89
N PHE A 31 6.13 3.99 4.40
CA PHE A 31 6.64 2.66 4.74
C PHE A 31 5.84 1.99 5.85
N PHE A 32 5.40 2.73 6.87
CA PHE A 32 4.50 2.20 7.91
C PHE A 32 3.15 1.80 7.33
N THR A 33 2.59 2.61 6.42
CA THR A 33 1.34 2.29 5.72
C THR A 33 1.47 1.01 4.90
N ILE A 34 2.56 0.86 4.14
CA ILE A 34 2.87 -0.36 3.40
C ILE A 34 2.99 -1.57 4.34
N ALA A 35 3.71 -1.41 5.45
CA ALA A 35 3.90 -2.48 6.42
C ALA A 35 2.57 -2.92 7.07
N ASP A 36 1.69 -1.97 7.37
CA ASP A 36 0.38 -2.28 7.96
C ASP A 36 -0.54 -2.98 6.96
N LEU A 37 -0.53 -2.59 5.69
CA LEU A 37 -1.24 -3.31 4.63
C LEU A 37 -0.72 -4.74 4.46
N LEU A 38 0.60 -4.94 4.50
CA LEU A 38 1.23 -6.27 4.46
C LEU A 38 0.84 -7.13 5.67
N LYS A 39 0.76 -6.56 6.88
CA LYS A 39 0.27 -7.28 8.06
C LYS A 39 -1.17 -7.76 7.87
N VAL A 40 -2.06 -6.92 7.33
CA VAL A 40 -3.44 -7.30 7.05
C VAL A 40 -3.50 -8.45 6.03
N ILE A 41 -2.71 -8.37 4.97
CA ILE A 41 -2.57 -9.44 3.96
C ILE A 41 -2.15 -10.75 4.64
N LEU A 42 -1.11 -10.72 5.48
CA LEU A 42 -0.62 -11.89 6.21
C LEU A 42 -1.68 -12.45 7.17
N MET A 43 -2.37 -11.60 7.94
CA MET A 43 -3.44 -12.03 8.85
C MET A 43 -4.58 -12.73 8.11
N VAL A 44 -4.94 -12.24 6.92
CA VAL A 44 -5.96 -12.88 6.07
C VAL A 44 -5.45 -14.22 5.53
N MET A 45 -4.19 -14.29 5.11
CA MET A 45 -3.57 -15.53 4.60
C MET A 45 -3.38 -16.61 5.67
N GLU A 46 -3.06 -16.23 6.91
CA GLU A 46 -2.87 -17.14 8.04
C GLU A 46 -4.19 -17.57 8.68
N SER A 47 -5.28 -16.85 8.45
CA SER A 47 -6.59 -17.23 8.95
C SER A 47 -7.14 -18.42 8.15
N GLU A 48 -7.61 -19.47 8.84
CA GLU A 48 -8.35 -20.55 8.18
C GLU A 48 -9.55 -19.97 7.40
N GLU A 49 -9.88 -20.52 6.23
CA GLU A 49 -10.87 -19.96 5.28
C GLU A 49 -12.21 -19.55 5.95
N ASN A 50 -12.61 -20.22 7.04
CA ASN A 50 -13.84 -19.92 7.80
C ASN A 50 -13.73 -18.73 8.79
N ASN A 51 -12.52 -18.29 9.13
CA ASN A 51 -12.28 -17.14 10.03
C ASN A 51 -11.88 -15.87 9.26
N ALA A 52 -11.32 -16.00 8.06
CA ALA A 52 -10.99 -14.87 7.19
C ALA A 52 -12.21 -13.99 6.87
N SER A 53 -13.35 -14.63 6.62
CA SER A 53 -14.64 -13.97 6.32
C SER A 53 -15.18 -13.11 7.46
N LYS A 54 -14.72 -13.33 8.71
CA LYS A 54 -15.08 -12.49 9.86
C LYS A 54 -14.37 -11.14 9.85
N TYR A 55 -13.25 -11.04 9.15
CA TYR A 55 -12.43 -9.83 9.07
C TYR A 55 -12.57 -9.14 7.71
N VAL A 56 -12.81 -9.89 6.63
CA VAL A 56 -12.87 -9.39 5.26
C VAL A 56 -13.97 -10.07 4.45
N ILE A 57 -14.88 -9.29 3.86
CA ILE A 57 -15.90 -9.79 2.92
C ILE A 57 -15.20 -10.19 1.62
N ASP A 58 -15.39 -11.43 1.15
CA ASP A 58 -14.65 -11.99 -0.01
C ASP A 58 -13.10 -11.87 0.12
N PRO A 59 -12.48 -12.69 1.00
CA PRO A 59 -11.07 -12.61 1.31
C PRO A 59 -10.14 -12.75 0.10
N LYS A 60 -10.49 -13.57 -0.91
CA LYS A 60 -9.64 -13.85 -2.06
C LYS A 60 -9.55 -12.64 -3.01
N THR A 61 -10.68 -12.00 -3.31
CA THR A 61 -10.72 -10.80 -4.15
C THR A 61 -10.05 -9.62 -3.45
N ASN A 62 -10.36 -9.42 -2.17
CA ASN A 62 -9.79 -8.30 -1.41
C ASN A 62 -8.30 -8.45 -1.12
N LEU A 63 -7.81 -9.69 -0.94
CA LEU A 63 -6.38 -9.95 -0.79
C LEU A 63 -5.61 -9.56 -2.06
N LYS A 64 -6.12 -9.94 -3.23
CA LYS A 64 -5.50 -9.57 -4.51
C LYS A 64 -5.44 -8.05 -4.67
N THR A 65 -6.54 -7.35 -4.43
CA THR A 65 -6.59 -5.88 -4.51
C THR A 65 -5.65 -5.21 -3.50
N LEU A 66 -5.57 -5.71 -2.27
CA LEU A 66 -4.63 -5.20 -1.27
C LEU A 66 -3.17 -5.37 -1.70
N VAL A 67 -2.82 -6.52 -2.28
CA VAL A 67 -1.47 -6.76 -2.82
C VAL A 67 -1.17 -5.79 -3.97
N GLU A 68 -2.12 -5.57 -4.89
CA GLU A 68 -1.97 -4.61 -5.99
C GLU A 68 -1.74 -3.18 -5.48
N ILE A 69 -2.48 -2.74 -4.46
CA ILE A 69 -2.29 -1.43 -3.82
C ILE A 69 -0.90 -1.33 -3.19
N VAL A 70 -0.48 -2.36 -2.44
CA VAL A 70 0.86 -2.38 -1.82
C VAL A 70 1.95 -2.26 -2.88
N LEU A 71 1.84 -2.99 -4.00
CA LEU A 71 2.80 -2.91 -5.09
C LEU A 71 2.89 -1.51 -5.71
N GLN A 72 1.75 -0.82 -5.86
CA GLN A 72 1.72 0.54 -6.39
C GLN A 72 2.31 1.58 -5.43
N LEU A 73 2.29 1.31 -4.11
CA LEU A 73 2.85 2.21 -3.10
C LEU A 73 4.37 2.09 -2.93
N LEU A 74 5.00 1.03 -3.43
CA LEU A 74 6.43 0.80 -3.24
C LEU A 74 7.27 1.88 -3.96
N PRO A 75 8.06 2.69 -3.23
CA PRO A 75 8.78 3.82 -3.78
C PRO A 75 10.12 3.40 -4.43
N PHE A 76 10.07 2.52 -5.44
CA PHE A 76 11.26 1.94 -6.06
C PHE A 76 12.18 2.99 -6.71
N TYR A 77 11.59 4.01 -7.34
CA TYR A 77 12.35 5.05 -8.02
C TYR A 77 13.02 5.99 -7.01
N GLU A 78 12.28 6.37 -5.98
CA GLU A 78 12.76 7.21 -4.89
C GLU A 78 13.86 6.53 -4.09
N ALA A 79 13.73 5.21 -3.84
CA ALA A 79 14.79 4.41 -3.22
C ALA A 79 16.07 4.40 -4.06
N THR A 80 15.94 4.26 -5.39
CA THR A 80 17.08 4.34 -6.32
C THR A 80 17.79 5.69 -6.23
N ILE A 81 17.03 6.79 -6.21
CA ILE A 81 17.58 8.14 -6.06
C ILE A 81 18.27 8.32 -4.71
N LEU A 82 17.66 7.81 -3.63
CA LEU A 82 18.20 7.92 -2.29
C LEU A 82 19.57 7.22 -2.20
N ASP A 83 19.70 6.03 -2.76
CA ASP A 83 20.96 5.28 -2.84
C ASP A 83 22.02 6.07 -3.62
N GLU A 84 21.67 6.65 -4.77
CA GLU A 84 22.61 7.49 -5.53
C GLU A 84 23.13 8.69 -4.72
N VAL A 85 22.26 9.34 -3.96
CA VAL A 85 22.62 10.51 -3.13
C VAL A 85 23.55 10.09 -2.00
N ILE A 86 23.25 8.99 -1.32
CA ILE A 86 24.08 8.45 -0.24
C ILE A 86 25.46 8.06 -0.79
N LEU A 87 25.52 7.31 -1.90
CA LEU A 87 26.77 6.87 -2.54
C LEU A 87 27.62 8.04 -3.06
N LYS A 88 26.99 9.10 -3.58
CA LYS A 88 27.71 10.33 -3.99
C LYS A 88 28.26 11.11 -2.80
N LYS A 89 27.61 11.04 -1.63
CA LYS A 89 28.08 11.68 -0.41
C LYS A 89 29.32 10.99 0.14
N GLU A 90 29.35 9.66 0.12
CA GLU A 90 30.50 8.86 0.59
C GLU A 90 31.73 9.03 -0.30
N LYS A 91 31.56 9.19 -1.63
CA LYS A 91 32.67 9.44 -2.57
C LYS A 91 33.27 10.85 -2.52
N LYS A 92 32.69 11.76 -1.73
CA LYS A 92 33.17 13.14 -1.55
C LYS A 92 33.88 13.36 -0.20
N LEU A 93 34.02 12.31 0.61
CA LEU A 93 34.94 12.25 1.76
C LEU A 93 36.20 11.46 1.39
#